data_AF-A0A7Y2HUL4-F1
#
_entry.id   AF-A0A7Y2HUL4-F1
#
_cell.length_a   1.000
_cell.length_b   1.000
_cell.length_c   1.000
_cell.angle_alpha   90.00
_cell.angle_beta   90.00
_cell.angle_gamma   90.00
#
_symmetry.space_group_name_H-M   'P 1'
#
loop_
_entity.id
_entity.type
_entity.pdbx_description
1 polymer ?
#
loop_
_entity_poly.entity_id
_entity_poly.type
_entity_poly.pdbx_seq_one_letter_code
_entity_poly.pdbx_strand_id
1 'polypeptide(L)'
;MTRRILILLTLLLAQSIPAVAQSKEKNLDRWLDRDLIPYVRQQLLVHPRFKNETVMFVVLRDNAPASSSNALALSLRDRMLAAAVATPGVAIGWQQGRGGNTPESGLHDCRLDDVHYYIGVELLQQLDGSYSVNVRALDLEDRNWVTGFGKRWQGRLSTSERQAMRQGRTDETFLGARDVPFTLAQTDLLAAHLAHEMSCTLQRRVADDYVVATDVREPTAEGLHGTVELISNNLASRQALTLSSDVSRANAVLSGKAHQIDGVLFQYWLTVTPRNEDEDIAALSASAYVILPEAPTASMAKAPVPTARESRQAPAPASISIPNAGKDALIGPLRLAAPASADECRDGGFTVREASYLARSPRCSLLQTEARTDSIMFFLEHQANHGLVRLAGPACRDRTRARIARFGESISFPIAKTTTAKHNWHETFDWRLEPDLDTYYAVVVTDASVARRIANHMDKLPLRCSAAIRPGLEDDALRAWLGDFAMLAARSAEHVDWRAVA
;
A
#
# COMPACT_ATOMS: atom_id res chain seq x y z
N MET A 1 97.64 -18.04 -29.51
CA MET A 1 96.43 -17.70 -30.29
C MET A 1 95.36 -17.25 -29.30
N THR A 2 95.28 -15.93 -29.06
CA THR A 2 94.22 -15.00 -29.52
C THR A 2 92.89 -15.17 -28.73
N ARG A 3 92.60 -14.37 -27.69
CA ARG A 3 92.12 -12.96 -27.62
C ARG A 3 90.58 -12.87 -27.67
N ARG A 4 90.01 -12.07 -26.74
CA ARG A 4 88.72 -11.30 -26.77
C ARG A 4 87.51 -11.89 -26.01
N ILE A 5 86.65 -11.15 -25.28
CA ILE A 5 86.56 -9.77 -24.72
C ILE A 5 85.17 -9.65 -24.03
N LEU A 6 85.09 -8.84 -22.96
CA LEU A 6 83.97 -8.05 -22.38
C LEU A 6 82.57 -8.64 -22.10
N ILE A 7 82.08 -8.58 -20.85
CA ILE A 7 81.32 -7.49 -20.17
C ILE A 7 79.89 -7.31 -20.71
N LEU A 8 78.89 -7.63 -19.88
CA LEU A 8 77.79 -6.71 -19.59
C LEU A 8 77.21 -6.97 -18.21
N LEU A 9 77.52 -6.01 -17.33
CA LEU A 9 76.97 -5.79 -16.01
C LEU A 9 75.70 -4.95 -16.21
N THR A 10 74.52 -5.48 -15.90
CA THR A 10 73.33 -4.64 -15.65
C THR A 10 72.58 -5.19 -14.44
N LEU A 11 72.68 -4.39 -13.38
CA LEU A 11 71.85 -4.31 -12.18
C LEU A 11 70.55 -5.12 -12.21
N LEU A 12 70.38 -5.99 -11.22
CA LEU A 12 69.10 -6.15 -10.54
C LEU A 12 69.37 -6.28 -9.05
N LEU A 13 69.42 -5.10 -8.41
CA LEU A 13 69.03 -4.93 -7.03
C LEU A 13 67.67 -5.61 -6.85
N ALA A 14 67.68 -6.82 -6.28
CA ALA A 14 66.50 -7.40 -5.66
C ALA A 14 66.20 -6.56 -4.42
N GLN A 15 65.62 -5.38 -4.64
CA GLN A 15 64.97 -4.62 -3.59
C GLN A 15 63.89 -5.51 -3.00
N SER A 16 64.05 -5.79 -1.72
CA SER A 16 62.99 -6.10 -0.79
C SER A 16 61.76 -5.25 -1.11
N ILE A 17 60.81 -5.81 -1.85
CA ILE A 17 59.47 -5.24 -1.98
C ILE A 17 58.90 -5.28 -0.56
N PRO A 18 58.61 -4.15 0.09
CA PRO A 18 57.86 -4.20 1.32
C PRO A 18 56.52 -4.84 0.97
N ALA A 19 56.20 -5.96 1.62
CA ALA A 19 54.86 -6.52 1.68
C ALA A 19 53.94 -5.58 2.47
N VAL A 20 53.76 -4.35 1.97
CA VAL A 20 52.93 -3.29 2.52
C VAL A 20 52.13 -2.68 1.37
N ALA A 21 51.38 -3.52 0.66
CA ALA A 21 50.41 -3.08 -0.35
C ALA A 21 49.15 -3.95 -0.38
N GLN A 22 48.75 -4.54 0.76
CA GLN A 22 47.54 -5.38 0.86
C GLN A 22 46.70 -5.12 2.12
N SER A 23 46.66 -3.87 2.60
CA SER A 23 45.83 -3.51 3.77
C SER A 23 45.17 -2.12 3.72
N LYS A 24 45.09 -1.46 2.55
CA LYS A 24 44.56 -0.08 2.47
C LYS A 24 43.02 0.05 2.36
N GLU A 25 42.29 -1.04 2.11
CA GLU A 25 40.82 -1.06 1.92
C GLU A 25 40.00 -1.72 3.06
N LYS A 26 40.57 -1.93 4.25
CA LYS A 26 39.88 -2.69 5.33
C LYS A 26 38.98 -1.86 6.25
N ASN A 27 38.76 -0.57 5.99
CA ASN A 27 37.92 0.28 6.83
C ASN A 27 36.62 0.62 6.10
N LEU A 28 35.48 0.26 6.70
CA LEU A 28 34.15 0.40 6.12
C LEU A 28 33.77 1.88 5.89
N ASP A 29 34.03 2.74 6.87
CA ASP A 29 33.77 4.17 6.80
C ASP A 29 34.51 4.85 5.63
N ARG A 30 35.80 4.53 5.48
CA ARG A 30 36.61 5.02 4.36
C ARG A 30 36.08 4.55 3.00
N TRP A 31 35.68 3.28 2.91
CA TRP A 31 35.10 2.73 1.68
C TRP A 31 33.75 3.38 1.36
N LEU A 32 32.93 3.64 2.38
CA LEU A 32 31.65 4.34 2.21
C LEU A 32 31.87 5.72 1.57
N ASP A 33 32.78 6.52 2.11
CA ASP A 33 33.02 7.89 1.64
C ASP A 33 33.77 7.99 0.32
N ARG A 34 34.78 7.14 0.11
CA ARG A 34 35.65 7.24 -1.07
C ARG A 34 35.15 6.45 -2.26
N ASP A 35 34.42 5.37 -2.02
CA ASP A 35 34.06 4.42 -3.07
C ASP A 35 32.55 4.33 -3.25
N LEU A 36 31.79 4.00 -2.19
CA LEU A 36 30.36 3.70 -2.31
C LEU A 36 29.51 4.94 -2.62
N ILE A 37 29.64 6.01 -1.83
CA ILE A 37 28.84 7.23 -2.04
C ILE A 37 29.11 7.86 -3.42
N PRO A 38 30.38 8.07 -3.85
CA PRO A 38 30.66 8.57 -5.20
C PRO A 38 30.12 7.65 -6.29
N TYR A 39 30.22 6.33 -6.11
CA TYR A 39 29.65 5.35 -7.04
C TYR A 39 28.14 5.49 -7.16
N VAL A 40 27.41 5.49 -6.04
CA VAL A 40 25.94 5.60 -6.05
C VAL A 40 25.48 6.90 -6.69
N ARG A 41 26.08 8.03 -6.32
CA ARG A 41 25.76 9.34 -6.93
C ARG A 41 25.96 9.32 -8.44
N GLN A 42 27.11 8.81 -8.89
CA GLN A 42 27.41 8.73 -10.31
C GLN A 42 26.40 7.83 -11.04
N GLN A 43 26.12 6.64 -10.50
CA GLN A 43 25.21 5.69 -11.12
C GLN A 43 23.78 6.24 -11.22
N LEU A 44 23.27 6.90 -10.18
CA LEU A 44 21.93 7.49 -10.21
C LEU A 44 21.79 8.59 -11.28
N LEU A 45 22.89 9.23 -11.69
CA LEU A 45 22.88 10.24 -12.76
C LEU A 45 23.08 9.68 -14.16
N VAL A 46 23.96 8.69 -14.32
CA VAL A 46 24.39 8.24 -15.66
C VAL A 46 23.75 6.94 -16.11
N HIS A 47 23.26 6.11 -15.19
CA HIS A 47 22.70 4.83 -15.54
C HIS A 47 21.31 5.04 -16.18
N PRO A 48 21.05 4.55 -17.41
CA PRO A 48 19.82 4.85 -18.15
C PRO A 48 18.55 4.49 -17.39
N ARG A 49 18.58 3.41 -16.58
CA ARG A 49 17.43 2.97 -15.77
C ARG A 49 16.99 3.96 -14.68
N PHE A 50 17.84 4.89 -14.22
CA PHE A 50 17.43 5.83 -13.15
C PHE A 50 17.03 7.21 -13.69
N LYS A 51 17.07 7.42 -15.00
CA LYS A 51 16.79 8.73 -15.59
C LYS A 51 15.30 9.05 -15.49
N ASN A 52 14.97 10.13 -14.79
CA ASN A 52 13.59 10.57 -14.49
C ASN A 52 12.82 9.58 -13.60
N GLU A 53 13.51 8.64 -12.96
CA GLU A 53 12.91 7.63 -12.10
C GLU A 53 13.15 7.97 -10.63
N THR A 54 12.18 7.63 -9.81
CA THR A 54 12.22 7.91 -8.37
C THR A 54 12.85 6.74 -7.62
N VAL A 55 13.81 7.02 -6.73
CA VAL A 55 14.49 6.00 -5.92
C VAL A 55 14.21 6.16 -4.43
N MET A 56 14.18 5.05 -3.70
CA MET A 56 14.11 5.01 -2.25
C MET A 56 15.26 4.18 -1.69
N PHE A 57 15.82 4.61 -0.57
CA PHE A 57 16.92 3.89 0.09
C PHE A 57 16.39 3.05 1.23
N VAL A 58 16.75 1.77 1.24
CA VAL A 58 16.23 0.80 2.22
C VAL A 58 17.36 -0.06 2.78
N VAL A 59 17.11 -0.66 3.94
CA VAL A 59 17.92 -1.80 4.40
C VAL A 59 17.30 -3.10 3.91
N LEU A 60 18.17 -4.07 3.61
CA LEU A 60 17.77 -5.39 3.15
C LEU A 60 18.07 -6.44 4.21
N ARG A 61 17.22 -7.46 4.26
CA ARG A 61 17.45 -8.73 4.94
C ARG A 61 17.02 -9.84 3.99
N ASP A 62 17.89 -10.83 3.79
CA ASP A 62 17.64 -11.97 2.90
C ASP A 62 17.22 -11.52 1.49
N ASN A 63 17.90 -10.50 0.95
CA ASN A 63 17.60 -9.88 -0.35
C ASN A 63 16.25 -9.15 -0.47
N ALA A 64 15.50 -8.97 0.61
CA ALA A 64 14.23 -8.24 0.63
C ALA A 64 14.32 -6.98 1.49
N PRO A 65 13.56 -5.91 1.17
CA PRO A 65 13.43 -4.75 2.05
C PRO A 65 12.96 -5.17 3.44
N ALA A 66 13.57 -4.59 4.47
CA ALA A 66 13.28 -4.93 5.86
C ALA A 66 12.97 -3.68 6.67
N SER A 67 11.85 -3.71 7.38
CA SER A 67 11.43 -2.68 8.34
C SER A 67 12.24 -2.70 9.64
N SER A 68 12.96 -3.77 9.92
CA SER A 68 13.85 -3.88 11.07
C SER A 68 15.25 -4.27 10.64
N SER A 69 16.26 -3.65 11.24
CA SER A 69 17.66 -3.97 11.01
C SER A 69 18.50 -3.57 12.23
N ASN A 70 19.72 -3.10 12.02
CA ASN A 70 20.62 -2.64 13.05
C ASN A 70 21.11 -1.21 12.77
N ALA A 71 21.61 -0.54 13.80
CA ALA A 71 22.04 0.86 13.71
C ALA A 71 23.12 1.09 12.64
N LEU A 72 24.02 0.11 12.41
CA LEU A 72 25.05 0.23 11.36
C LEU A 72 24.41 0.27 9.97
N ALA A 73 23.55 -0.69 9.65
CA ALA A 73 22.86 -0.76 8.36
C ALA A 73 22.11 0.53 8.03
N LEU A 74 21.34 1.05 9.01
CA LEU A 74 20.58 2.29 8.85
C LEU A 74 21.51 3.48 8.61
N SER A 75 22.60 3.62 9.40
CA SER A 75 23.57 4.70 9.19
C SER A 75 24.23 4.70 7.81
N LEU A 76 24.52 3.51 7.24
CA LEU A 76 25.08 3.41 5.89
C LEU A 76 24.06 3.88 4.85
N ARG A 77 22.81 3.41 4.97
CA ARG A 77 21.69 3.83 4.13
C ARG A 77 21.48 5.34 4.23
N ASP A 78 21.43 5.91 5.42
CA ASP A 78 21.17 7.33 5.66
C ASP A 78 22.23 8.23 5.05
N ARG A 79 23.50 7.82 5.10
CA ARG A 79 24.58 8.57 4.46
C ARG A 79 24.51 8.54 2.94
N MET A 80 24.14 7.41 2.34
CA MET A 80 23.90 7.36 0.90
C MET A 80 22.69 8.19 0.50
N LEU A 81 21.61 8.10 1.27
CA LEU A 81 20.40 8.86 1.07
C LEU A 81 20.66 10.37 1.18
N ALA A 82 21.41 10.82 2.20
CA ALA A 82 21.82 12.21 2.34
C ALA A 82 22.64 12.70 1.14
N ALA A 83 23.56 11.85 0.65
CA ALA A 83 24.35 12.18 -0.53
C ALA A 83 23.51 12.25 -1.82
N ALA A 84 22.50 11.39 -1.96
CA ALA A 84 21.58 11.39 -3.09
C ALA A 84 20.68 12.63 -3.09
N VAL A 85 20.16 13.03 -1.93
CA VAL A 85 19.41 14.30 -1.77
C VAL A 85 20.25 15.51 -2.16
N ALA A 86 21.53 15.52 -1.80
CA ALA A 86 22.45 16.60 -2.17
C ALA A 86 22.91 16.57 -3.65
N THR A 87 22.36 15.67 -4.48
CA THR A 87 22.75 15.51 -5.88
C THR A 87 21.62 15.97 -6.82
N PRO A 88 21.79 17.11 -7.51
CA PRO A 88 20.80 17.59 -8.47
C PRO A 88 20.51 16.57 -9.57
N GLY A 89 19.23 16.40 -9.92
CA GLY A 89 18.79 15.47 -10.96
C GLY A 89 18.46 14.06 -10.48
N VAL A 90 18.63 13.76 -9.19
CA VAL A 90 18.16 12.51 -8.57
C VAL A 90 16.80 12.75 -7.94
N ALA A 91 15.78 12.01 -8.37
CA ALA A 91 14.45 12.03 -7.76
C ALA A 91 14.40 11.05 -6.59
N ILE A 92 14.11 11.56 -5.39
CA ILE A 92 13.99 10.75 -4.17
C ILE A 92 12.52 10.58 -3.83
N GLY A 93 12.12 9.35 -3.55
CA GLY A 93 10.77 9.03 -3.12
C GLY A 93 10.39 9.81 -1.88
N TRP A 94 9.11 10.17 -1.78
CA TRP A 94 8.61 10.86 -0.61
C TRP A 94 8.74 9.97 0.65
N GLN A 95 9.12 10.57 1.78
CA GLN A 95 9.33 9.89 3.07
C GLN A 95 8.93 10.81 4.24
N GLN A 96 8.47 10.21 5.35
CA GLN A 96 8.11 10.97 6.57
C GLN A 96 9.28 11.74 7.15
N GLY A 97 9.00 12.90 7.78
CA GLY A 97 9.98 13.68 8.52
C GLY A 97 11.01 14.44 7.67
N ARG A 98 10.93 14.34 6.33
CA ARG A 98 11.78 15.12 5.40
C ARG A 98 11.20 16.47 4.98
N GLY A 99 9.94 16.73 5.33
CA GLY A 99 9.30 18.04 5.18
C GLY A 99 9.72 19.00 6.30
N GLY A 100 10.98 19.39 6.34
CA GLY A 100 11.50 20.32 7.34
C GLY A 100 12.63 21.19 6.82
N ASN A 101 12.31 22.47 6.56
CA ASN A 101 13.20 23.64 6.39
C ASN A 101 13.71 24.03 5.00
N THR A 102 13.08 23.61 3.89
CA THR A 102 13.18 24.40 2.64
C THR A 102 11.87 25.14 2.41
N PRO A 103 11.86 26.49 2.54
CA PRO A 103 10.74 27.36 2.13
C PRO A 103 10.37 27.26 0.63
N GLU A 104 11.08 26.41 -0.12
CA GLU A 104 10.91 26.14 -1.56
C GLU A 104 10.35 24.74 -1.85
N SER A 105 9.68 24.08 -0.89
CA SER A 105 8.77 22.97 -1.24
C SER A 105 7.49 23.54 -1.88
N GLY A 106 7.68 24.27 -2.99
CA GLY A 106 6.64 24.75 -3.86
C GLY A 106 6.06 23.58 -4.64
N LEU A 107 4.72 23.49 -4.63
CA LEU A 107 3.91 22.46 -5.29
C LEU A 107 4.14 21.04 -4.73
N HIS A 108 3.12 20.46 -4.11
CA HIS A 108 3.15 19.04 -3.74
C HIS A 108 3.29 18.18 -4.98
N ASP A 109 4.48 17.60 -5.13
CA ASP A 109 4.77 16.70 -6.24
C ASP A 109 4.41 15.26 -5.85
N CYS A 110 3.15 14.92 -6.04
CA CYS A 110 2.66 13.56 -5.86
C CYS A 110 3.25 12.55 -6.85
N ARG A 111 4.06 13.00 -7.83
CA ARG A 111 4.83 12.09 -8.70
C ARG A 111 5.97 11.41 -7.94
N LEU A 112 6.38 11.95 -6.78
CA LEU A 112 7.43 11.35 -5.95
C LEU A 112 6.93 10.18 -5.08
N ASP A 113 5.62 9.87 -5.10
CA ASP A 113 5.07 8.68 -4.44
C ASP A 113 5.31 7.40 -5.24
N ASP A 114 5.42 7.50 -6.56
CA ASP A 114 5.72 6.38 -7.43
C ASP A 114 7.22 6.07 -7.34
N VAL A 115 7.61 5.28 -6.34
CA VAL A 115 8.98 4.77 -6.22
C VAL A 115 9.19 3.67 -7.26
N HIS A 116 10.24 3.78 -8.05
CA HIS A 116 10.55 2.83 -9.12
C HIS A 116 11.66 1.86 -8.72
N TYR A 117 12.61 2.33 -7.89
CA TYR A 117 13.74 1.51 -7.45
C TYR A 117 14.03 1.61 -5.96
N TYR A 118 14.42 0.48 -5.37
CA TYR A 118 15.04 0.44 -4.05
C TYR A 118 16.54 0.30 -4.13
N ILE A 119 17.26 1.27 -3.58
CA ILE A 119 18.70 1.19 -3.34
C ILE A 119 18.92 0.55 -1.97
N GLY A 120 19.17 -0.75 -1.97
CA GLY A 120 19.20 -1.57 -0.78
C GLY A 120 20.60 -1.81 -0.23
N VAL A 121 20.76 -1.72 1.09
CA VAL A 121 21.99 -2.08 1.83
C VAL A 121 21.78 -3.34 2.63
N GLU A 122 22.65 -4.33 2.45
CA GLU A 122 22.63 -5.59 3.20
C GLU A 122 23.97 -5.84 3.90
N LEU A 123 23.93 -6.22 5.17
CA LEU A 123 25.11 -6.58 5.95
C LEU A 123 25.03 -8.06 6.33
N LEU A 124 26.03 -8.83 5.94
CA LEU A 124 26.10 -10.26 6.22
C LEU A 124 27.39 -10.59 6.98
N GLN A 125 27.25 -11.34 8.07
CA GLN A 125 28.40 -11.93 8.76
C GLN A 125 28.84 -13.20 8.05
N GLN A 126 30.14 -13.28 7.76
CA GLN A 126 30.77 -14.44 7.13
C GLN A 126 31.20 -15.46 8.19
N LEU A 127 31.42 -16.71 7.77
CA LEU A 127 31.83 -17.81 8.66
C LEU A 127 33.17 -17.55 9.37
N ASP A 128 34.06 -16.77 8.76
CA ASP A 128 35.37 -16.39 9.31
C ASP A 128 35.29 -15.19 10.29
N GLY A 129 34.07 -14.74 10.61
CA GLY A 129 33.80 -13.59 11.49
C GLY A 129 34.07 -12.23 10.82
N SER A 130 34.42 -12.20 9.53
CA SER A 130 34.39 -10.97 8.73
C SER A 130 32.93 -10.60 8.37
N TYR A 131 32.75 -9.40 7.85
CA TYR A 131 31.46 -8.91 7.39
C TYR A 131 31.57 -8.51 5.92
N SER A 132 30.45 -8.65 5.20
CA SER A 132 30.28 -8.05 3.88
C SER A 132 29.14 -7.05 3.90
N VAL A 133 29.35 -5.92 3.25
CA VAL A 133 28.29 -4.95 2.93
C VAL A 133 28.02 -5.03 1.44
N ASN A 134 26.77 -5.30 1.06
CA ASN A 134 26.33 -5.33 -0.32
C ASN A 134 25.34 -4.19 -0.55
N VAL A 135 25.58 -3.39 -1.60
CA VAL A 135 24.65 -2.38 -2.08
C VAL A 135 24.21 -2.75 -3.48
N ARG A 136 22.89 -2.80 -3.70
CA ARG A 136 22.27 -3.19 -4.98
C ARG A 136 21.01 -2.36 -5.21
N ALA A 137 20.55 -2.30 -6.45
CA ALA A 137 19.31 -1.63 -6.81
C ALA A 137 18.28 -2.68 -7.26
N LEU A 138 17.13 -2.70 -6.60
CA LEU A 138 15.97 -3.53 -6.96
C LEU A 138 15.00 -2.67 -7.78
N ASP A 139 14.66 -3.16 -8.95
CA ASP A 139 13.57 -2.64 -9.78
C ASP A 139 12.24 -3.15 -9.24
N LEU A 140 11.30 -2.24 -8.92
CA LEU A 140 10.02 -2.61 -8.31
C LEU A 140 8.99 -3.06 -9.35
N GLU A 141 9.13 -2.65 -10.60
CA GLU A 141 8.27 -3.10 -11.70
C GLU A 141 8.67 -4.52 -12.12
N ASP A 142 9.96 -4.74 -12.39
CA ASP A 142 10.49 -6.02 -12.86
C ASP A 142 10.74 -7.03 -11.72
N ARG A 143 10.72 -6.57 -10.45
CA ARG A 143 11.15 -7.33 -9.25
C ARG A 143 12.53 -7.97 -9.39
N ASN A 144 13.43 -7.29 -10.10
CA ASN A 144 14.74 -7.81 -10.44
C ASN A 144 15.86 -6.85 -10.05
N TRP A 145 17.05 -7.41 -9.81
CA TRP A 145 18.24 -6.60 -9.56
C TRP A 145 18.68 -5.89 -10.85
N VAL A 146 18.94 -4.58 -10.73
CA VAL A 146 19.47 -3.78 -11.83
C VAL A 146 20.89 -4.24 -12.15
N THR A 147 21.05 -4.86 -13.32
CA THR A 147 22.36 -5.32 -13.80
C THR A 147 23.31 -4.14 -13.99
N GLY A 148 24.55 -4.28 -13.54
CA GLY A 148 25.55 -3.19 -13.60
C GLY A 148 25.48 -2.20 -12.43
N PHE A 149 24.45 -2.27 -11.59
CA PHE A 149 24.38 -1.53 -10.34
C PHE A 149 24.71 -2.42 -9.13
N GLY A 150 25.84 -2.14 -8.50
CA GLY A 150 26.16 -2.69 -7.20
C GLY A 150 27.60 -2.44 -6.77
N LYS A 151 27.79 -2.45 -5.45
CA LYS A 151 29.10 -2.35 -4.79
C LYS A 151 29.13 -3.29 -3.60
N ARG A 152 30.29 -3.88 -3.35
CA ARG A 152 30.52 -4.79 -2.23
C ARG A 152 31.77 -4.38 -1.47
N TRP A 153 31.67 -4.42 -0.16
CA TRP A 153 32.79 -4.36 0.76
C TRP A 153 32.91 -5.67 1.50
N GLN A 154 34.13 -6.06 1.86
CA GLN A 154 34.40 -7.17 2.76
C GLN A 154 35.56 -6.82 3.69
N GLY A 155 35.37 -7.03 4.99
CA GLY A 155 36.39 -6.73 5.97
C GLY A 155 35.94 -6.99 7.40
N ARG A 156 36.77 -6.56 8.35
CA ARG A 156 36.44 -6.64 9.77
C ARG A 156 35.87 -5.31 10.21
N LEU A 157 34.74 -5.37 10.90
CA LEU A 157 34.15 -4.19 11.53
C LEU A 157 34.98 -3.74 12.73
N SER A 158 35.08 -2.43 12.92
CA SER A 158 35.64 -1.80 14.11
C SER A 158 34.82 -2.11 15.35
N THR A 159 35.30 -1.72 16.54
CA THR A 159 34.56 -1.97 17.78
C THR A 159 33.23 -1.20 17.83
N SER A 160 33.20 0.05 17.38
CA SER A 160 31.97 0.85 17.31
C SER A 160 30.98 0.30 16.28
N GLU A 161 31.46 -0.09 15.10
CA GLU A 161 30.63 -0.72 14.05
C GLU A 161 30.03 -2.05 14.54
N ARG A 162 30.81 -2.88 15.25
CA ARG A 162 30.29 -4.11 15.87
C ARG A 162 29.28 -3.84 16.98
N GLN A 163 29.40 -2.73 17.70
CA GLN A 163 28.41 -2.33 18.69
C GLN A 163 27.12 -1.88 18.01
N ALA A 164 27.21 -1.06 16.96
CA ALA A 164 26.07 -0.63 16.16
C ALA A 164 25.35 -1.80 15.47
N MET A 165 26.08 -2.83 15.01
CA MET A 165 25.49 -4.06 14.49
C MET A 165 24.62 -4.82 15.49
N ARG A 166 24.90 -4.71 16.80
CA ARG A 166 24.11 -5.38 17.86
C ARG A 166 22.90 -4.57 18.29
N GLN A 167 22.82 -3.30 17.90
CA GLN A 167 21.71 -2.43 18.27
C GLN A 167 20.61 -2.57 17.24
N GLY A 168 19.58 -3.35 17.58
CA GLY A 168 18.35 -3.44 16.79
C GLY A 168 17.69 -2.08 16.64
N ARG A 169 17.24 -1.78 15.42
CA ARG A 169 16.56 -0.53 15.06
C ARG A 169 15.51 -0.78 13.99
N THR A 170 14.45 0.02 14.04
CA THR A 170 13.41 0.05 13.02
C THR A 170 13.78 1.05 11.94
N ASP A 171 13.46 0.73 10.69
CA ASP A 171 13.61 1.61 9.55
C ASP A 171 12.39 2.52 9.44
N GLU A 172 12.53 3.78 9.83
CA GLU A 172 11.48 4.81 9.78
C GLU A 172 11.03 5.16 8.35
N THR A 173 11.73 4.67 7.31
CA THR A 173 11.25 4.79 5.92
C THR A 173 9.89 4.11 5.73
N PHE A 174 9.60 3.08 6.52
CA PHE A 174 8.33 2.34 6.48
C PHE A 174 7.30 2.85 7.51
N LEU A 175 7.56 3.98 8.16
CA LEU A 175 6.67 4.53 9.19
C LEU A 175 5.25 4.75 8.64
N GLY A 176 4.26 4.16 9.30
CA GLY A 176 2.86 4.09 8.88
C GLY A 176 2.42 2.70 8.41
N ALA A 177 3.37 1.81 8.08
CA ALA A 177 3.08 0.41 7.76
C ALA A 177 2.76 -0.41 9.01
N ARG A 178 2.16 -1.59 8.83
CA ARG A 178 1.73 -2.48 9.92
C ARG A 178 2.87 -2.89 10.85
N ASP A 179 4.05 -3.09 10.29
CA ASP A 179 5.27 -3.48 11.00
C ASP A 179 6.07 -2.30 11.55
N VAL A 180 5.77 -1.07 11.10
CA VAL A 180 6.33 0.19 11.63
C VAL A 180 5.20 1.20 11.87
N PRO A 181 4.30 0.93 12.82
CA PRO A 181 3.19 1.84 13.12
C PRO A 181 3.69 3.13 13.78
N PHE A 182 2.93 4.22 13.62
CA PHE A 182 3.15 5.44 14.38
C PHE A 182 2.88 5.22 15.86
N THR A 183 3.61 5.92 16.73
CA THR A 183 3.30 5.99 18.15
C THR A 183 2.55 7.28 18.48
N LEU A 184 1.93 7.35 19.67
CA LEU A 184 1.33 8.60 20.17
C LEU A 184 2.30 9.79 20.25
N ALA A 185 3.61 9.53 20.33
CA ALA A 185 4.63 10.58 20.30
C ALA A 185 4.86 11.17 18.90
N GLN A 186 4.26 10.57 17.87
CA GLN A 186 4.46 10.89 16.45
C GLN A 186 3.13 11.31 15.77
N THR A 187 2.17 11.84 16.53
CA THR A 187 0.87 12.28 16.01
C THR A 187 1.00 13.39 14.96
N ASP A 188 2.02 14.24 15.06
CA ASP A 188 2.37 15.25 14.06
C ASP A 188 2.84 14.61 12.74
N LEU A 189 3.68 13.58 12.81
CA LEU A 189 4.14 12.82 11.64
C LEU A 189 2.99 12.02 11.02
N LEU A 190 2.12 11.41 11.83
CA LEU A 190 0.89 10.75 11.38
C LEU A 190 0.00 11.73 10.61
N ALA A 191 -0.21 12.93 11.16
CA ALA A 191 -1.02 13.95 10.53
C ALA A 191 -0.43 14.43 9.19
N ALA A 192 0.88 14.64 9.14
CA ALA A 192 1.58 15.02 7.92
C ALA A 192 1.54 13.90 6.86
N HIS A 193 1.62 12.64 7.29
CA HIS A 193 1.53 11.47 6.44
C HIS A 193 0.15 11.36 5.76
N LEU A 194 -0.91 11.32 6.57
CA LEU A 194 -2.27 11.17 6.07
C LEU A 194 -2.70 12.36 5.21
N ALA A 195 -2.26 13.58 5.55
CA ALA A 195 -2.52 14.75 4.74
C ALA A 195 -1.82 14.67 3.37
N HIS A 196 -0.61 14.11 3.30
CA HIS A 196 0.08 13.88 2.03
C HIS A 196 -0.64 12.84 1.17
N GLU A 197 -0.93 11.66 1.71
CA GLU A 197 -1.66 10.61 0.99
C GLU A 197 -3.01 11.12 0.47
N MET A 198 -3.74 11.86 1.31
CA MET A 198 -5.02 12.45 0.93
C MET A 198 -4.86 13.53 -0.15
N SER A 199 -3.84 14.39 -0.04
CA SER A 199 -3.55 15.42 -1.07
C SER A 199 -3.25 14.78 -2.43
N CYS A 200 -2.48 13.70 -2.46
CA CYS A 200 -2.16 12.99 -3.70
C CYS A 200 -3.34 12.20 -4.26
N THR A 201 -4.26 11.76 -3.40
CA THR A 201 -5.52 11.18 -3.82
C THR A 201 -6.45 12.25 -4.43
N LEU A 202 -6.51 13.44 -3.83
CA LEU A 202 -7.27 14.59 -4.33
C LEU A 202 -6.73 15.07 -5.68
N GLN A 203 -5.41 15.29 -5.82
CA GLN A 203 -4.79 15.75 -7.07
C GLN A 203 -5.02 14.80 -8.26
N ARG A 204 -5.03 13.49 -8.02
CA ARG A 204 -5.28 12.48 -9.07
C ARG A 204 -6.73 12.51 -9.58
N ARG A 205 -7.66 13.14 -8.86
CA ARG A 205 -9.07 13.26 -9.24
C ARG A 205 -9.36 14.68 -9.75
N VAL A 206 -9.34 14.85 -11.06
CA VAL A 206 -9.47 16.14 -11.79
C VAL A 206 -10.92 16.68 -11.84
N ALA A 207 -11.79 16.40 -10.86
CA ALA A 207 -13.22 16.65 -11.04
C ALA A 207 -13.75 17.93 -10.38
N ASP A 208 -13.52 18.21 -9.09
CA ASP A 208 -14.25 19.31 -8.41
C ASP A 208 -13.52 19.85 -7.17
N ASP A 209 -13.85 21.08 -6.78
CA ASP A 209 -13.33 21.73 -5.57
C ASP A 209 -14.00 21.12 -4.31
N TYR A 210 -13.19 20.47 -3.48
CA TYR A 210 -13.63 19.99 -2.16
C TYR A 210 -13.68 21.17 -1.18
N VAL A 211 -14.89 21.55 -0.75
CA VAL A 211 -15.14 22.49 0.34
C VAL A 211 -15.52 21.68 1.57
N VAL A 212 -14.58 21.51 2.48
CA VAL A 212 -14.64 20.49 3.53
C VAL A 212 -14.87 21.12 4.89
N ALA A 213 -15.89 20.64 5.59
CA ALA A 213 -16.05 20.85 7.02
C ALA A 213 -15.32 19.74 7.79
N THR A 214 -14.71 20.07 8.92
CA THR A 214 -14.08 19.06 9.78
C THR A 214 -15.12 18.50 10.75
N ASP A 215 -15.25 17.19 10.80
CA ASP A 215 -15.97 16.55 11.90
C ASP A 215 -15.04 16.50 13.11
N VAL A 216 -15.27 17.43 14.04
CA VAL A 216 -14.52 17.51 15.30
C VAL A 216 -15.10 16.56 16.35
N ARG A 217 -16.10 15.72 16.00
CA ARG A 217 -16.51 14.60 16.87
C ARG A 217 -15.38 13.57 16.87
N GLU A 218 -14.57 13.67 17.92
CA GLU A 218 -13.32 12.95 18.13
C GLU A 218 -13.43 11.44 17.89
N PRO A 219 -12.35 10.79 17.41
CA PRO A 219 -12.27 9.34 17.44
C PRO A 219 -12.39 8.86 18.89
N THR A 220 -13.14 7.78 19.10
CA THR A 220 -13.40 7.14 20.39
C THR A 220 -12.16 6.59 21.11
N ALA A 221 -10.96 6.72 20.54
CA ALA A 221 -9.71 6.22 21.10
C ALA A 221 -8.91 7.34 21.78
N GLU A 222 -8.69 7.20 23.09
CA GLU A 222 -7.88 8.14 23.89
C GLU A 222 -6.47 8.33 23.29
N GLY A 223 -6.01 9.59 23.22
CA GLY A 223 -4.65 9.93 22.77
C GLY A 223 -4.51 10.45 21.34
N LEU A 224 -5.55 10.32 20.49
CA LEU A 224 -5.57 10.86 19.12
C LEU A 224 -6.36 12.17 18.98
N HIS A 225 -6.65 12.82 20.11
CA HIS A 225 -7.31 14.12 20.15
C HIS A 225 -6.53 15.16 19.31
N GLY A 226 -7.26 15.95 18.51
CA GLY A 226 -6.65 16.97 17.65
C GLY A 226 -5.96 16.45 16.38
N THR A 227 -5.91 15.12 16.14
CA THR A 227 -5.29 14.56 14.92
C THR A 227 -5.97 15.05 13.65
N VAL A 228 -7.32 15.07 13.61
CA VAL A 228 -8.08 15.58 12.45
C VAL A 228 -7.82 17.07 12.21
N GLU A 229 -7.68 17.86 13.28
CA GLU A 229 -7.34 19.28 13.18
C GLU A 229 -5.94 19.49 12.57
N LEU A 230 -4.94 18.75 13.05
CA LEU A 230 -3.58 18.79 12.50
C LEU A 230 -3.54 18.36 11.03
N ILE A 231 -4.29 17.33 10.67
CA ILE A 231 -4.43 16.87 9.28
C ILE A 231 -5.07 17.96 8.43
N SER A 232 -6.13 18.60 8.92
CA SER A 232 -6.86 19.65 8.20
C SER A 232 -5.96 20.84 7.92
N ASN A 233 -5.19 21.28 8.93
CA ASN A 233 -4.22 22.35 8.77
C ASN A 233 -3.14 21.97 7.74
N ASN A 234 -2.65 20.73 7.79
CA ASN A 234 -1.73 20.21 6.79
C ASN A 234 -2.34 20.14 5.38
N LEU A 235 -3.62 19.83 5.21
CA LEU A 235 -4.30 19.81 3.90
C LEU A 235 -4.53 21.22 3.34
N ALA A 236 -4.88 22.17 4.21
CA ALA A 236 -5.06 23.57 3.84
C ALA A 236 -3.74 24.25 3.44
N SER A 237 -2.66 23.99 4.18
CA SER A 237 -1.32 24.49 3.81
C SER A 237 -0.88 23.94 2.45
N ARG A 238 -1.39 22.76 2.10
CA ARG A 238 -1.14 22.10 0.82
C ARG A 238 -2.04 22.56 -0.34
N GLN A 239 -3.00 23.44 -0.07
CA GLN A 239 -4.05 23.85 -1.01
C GLN A 239 -4.78 22.66 -1.65
N ALA A 240 -4.84 21.51 -0.97
CA ALA A 240 -5.45 20.30 -1.49
C ALA A 240 -6.98 20.33 -1.43
N LEU A 241 -7.54 21.16 -0.53
CA LEU A 241 -8.96 21.39 -0.34
C LEU A 241 -9.21 22.80 0.22
N THR A 242 -10.45 23.26 0.17
CA THR A 242 -10.89 24.48 0.86
C THR A 242 -11.56 24.11 2.17
N LEU A 243 -11.00 24.56 3.30
CA LEU A 243 -11.66 24.39 4.61
C LEU A 243 -12.80 25.40 4.78
N SER A 244 -13.92 24.95 5.33
CA SER A 244 -15.02 25.83 5.74
C SER A 244 -15.47 25.55 7.17
N SER A 245 -15.53 26.59 7.99
CA SER A 245 -16.17 26.55 9.31
C SER A 245 -17.70 26.61 9.24
N ASP A 246 -18.25 26.97 8.08
CA ASP A 246 -19.68 26.96 7.83
C ASP A 246 -20.08 25.62 7.20
N VAL A 247 -20.64 24.74 8.04
CA VAL A 247 -21.11 23.41 7.62
C VAL A 247 -22.10 23.50 6.47
N SER A 248 -22.89 24.57 6.36
CA SER A 248 -23.90 24.72 5.29
C SER A 248 -23.26 24.91 3.91
N ARG A 249 -22.05 25.47 3.86
CA ARG A 249 -21.28 25.69 2.63
C ARG A 249 -20.36 24.53 2.27
N ALA A 250 -20.15 23.59 3.19
CA ALA A 250 -19.34 22.42 2.92
C ALA A 250 -20.11 21.43 2.04
N ASN A 251 -19.43 20.88 1.04
CA ASN A 251 -19.90 19.78 0.20
C ASN A 251 -19.36 18.42 0.73
N ALA A 252 -18.32 18.41 1.54
CA ALA A 252 -17.81 17.19 2.17
C ALA A 252 -17.44 17.38 3.65
N VAL A 253 -17.28 16.26 4.34
CA VAL A 253 -16.88 16.19 5.75
C VAL A 253 -15.60 15.38 5.87
N LEU A 254 -14.58 15.94 6.54
CA LEU A 254 -13.38 15.22 6.92
C LEU A 254 -13.55 14.62 8.31
N SER A 255 -13.40 13.32 8.45
CA SER A 255 -13.49 12.61 9.72
C SER A 255 -12.31 11.65 9.90
N GLY A 256 -12.00 11.34 11.16
CA GLY A 256 -10.96 10.41 11.54
C GLY A 256 -11.49 9.32 12.46
N LYS A 257 -11.13 8.06 12.23
CA LYS A 257 -11.54 6.92 13.05
C LYS A 257 -10.36 5.98 13.28
N ALA A 258 -10.10 5.60 14.53
CA ALA A 258 -9.15 4.56 14.86
C ALA A 258 -9.88 3.22 14.98
N HIS A 259 -9.41 2.20 14.28
CA HIS A 259 -9.93 0.84 14.33
C HIS A 259 -8.91 -0.12 14.94
N GLN A 260 -9.33 -0.96 15.90
CA GLN A 260 -8.43 -1.87 16.60
C GLN A 260 -8.18 -3.12 15.76
N ILE A 261 -6.91 -3.40 15.46
CA ILE A 261 -6.50 -4.57 14.67
C ILE A 261 -6.10 -5.73 15.60
N ASP A 262 -5.19 -5.49 16.54
CA ASP A 262 -4.71 -6.50 17.49
C ASP A 262 -4.05 -5.86 18.71
N GLY A 263 -4.61 -6.05 19.90
CA GLY A 263 -4.08 -5.49 21.15
C GLY A 263 -3.91 -3.97 21.06
N VAL A 264 -2.67 -3.50 21.14
CA VAL A 264 -2.31 -2.07 21.05
C VAL A 264 -2.18 -1.54 19.62
N LEU A 265 -2.31 -2.41 18.60
CA LEU A 265 -2.19 -2.04 17.19
C LEU A 265 -3.57 -1.62 16.65
N PHE A 266 -3.62 -0.42 16.09
CA PHE A 266 -4.79 0.16 15.45
C PHE A 266 -4.44 0.60 14.02
N GLN A 267 -5.45 0.74 13.18
CA GLN A 267 -5.35 1.47 11.92
C GLN A 267 -6.17 2.75 12.05
N TYR A 268 -5.56 3.89 11.78
CA TYR A 268 -6.23 5.18 11.75
C TYR A 268 -6.68 5.50 10.33
N TRP A 269 -7.97 5.73 10.15
CA TRP A 269 -8.60 6.06 8.88
C TRP A 269 -8.94 7.54 8.86
N LEU A 270 -8.52 8.22 7.79
CA LEU A 270 -8.92 9.57 7.47
C LEU A 270 -9.84 9.53 6.26
N THR A 271 -11.07 10.00 6.41
CA THR A 271 -12.07 9.93 5.34
C THR A 271 -12.63 11.30 5.01
N VAL A 272 -12.72 11.62 3.72
CA VAL A 272 -13.50 12.75 3.18
C VAL A 272 -14.79 12.16 2.63
N THR A 273 -15.94 12.48 3.23
CA THR A 273 -17.25 11.95 2.84
C THR A 273 -18.13 13.07 2.27
N PRO A 274 -18.68 12.94 1.05
CA PRO A 274 -19.65 13.90 0.50
C PRO A 274 -20.88 14.03 1.40
N ARG A 275 -21.43 15.25 1.53
CA ARG A 275 -22.62 15.50 2.36
C ARG A 275 -23.91 15.10 1.68
N ASN A 276 -24.00 15.25 0.35
CA ASN A 276 -25.20 14.98 -0.42
C ASN A 276 -24.99 13.81 -1.40
N GLU A 277 -26.06 13.06 -1.66
CA GLU A 277 -26.00 11.87 -2.52
C GLU A 277 -25.82 12.20 -4.00
N ASP A 278 -26.24 13.40 -4.42
CA ASP A 278 -26.26 13.91 -5.80
C ASP A 278 -25.01 14.73 -6.19
N GLU A 279 -24.06 14.92 -5.27
CA GLU A 279 -22.83 15.64 -5.61
C GLU A 279 -21.86 14.72 -6.38
N ASP A 280 -21.31 15.24 -7.48
CA ASP A 280 -20.35 14.54 -8.35
C ASP A 280 -18.94 14.34 -7.71
N ILE A 281 -18.85 14.45 -6.37
CA ILE A 281 -17.61 14.25 -5.60
C ILE A 281 -17.57 12.86 -4.96
N ALA A 282 -16.38 12.25 -4.97
CA ALA A 282 -16.18 10.90 -4.43
C ALA A 282 -15.72 10.95 -2.98
N ALA A 283 -16.15 9.98 -2.17
CA ALA A 283 -15.51 9.76 -0.89
C ALA A 283 -14.06 9.27 -1.08
N LEU A 284 -13.17 9.78 -0.24
CA LEU A 284 -11.73 9.51 -0.26
C LEU A 284 -11.30 9.01 1.10
N SER A 285 -10.30 8.13 1.12
CA SER A 285 -9.76 7.57 2.34
C SER A 285 -8.25 7.45 2.26
N ALA A 286 -7.58 7.68 3.38
CA ALA A 286 -6.17 7.44 3.62
C ALA A 286 -6.02 6.74 4.97
N SER A 287 -5.00 5.90 5.14
CA SER A 287 -4.89 5.10 6.36
C SER A 287 -3.44 4.83 6.76
N ALA A 288 -3.19 4.78 8.06
CA ALA A 288 -1.89 4.40 8.60
C ALA A 288 -2.05 3.58 9.88
N TYR A 289 -1.09 2.71 10.16
CA TYR A 289 -1.07 1.95 11.40
C TYR A 289 -0.51 2.79 12.55
N VAL A 290 -1.14 2.68 13.72
CA VAL A 290 -0.80 3.41 14.94
C VAL A 290 -0.79 2.46 16.14
N ILE A 291 0.09 2.70 17.11
CA ILE A 291 0.09 2.04 18.41
C ILE A 291 -0.57 2.96 19.42
N LEU A 292 -1.67 2.49 20.00
CA LEU A 292 -2.36 3.14 21.10
C LEU A 292 -2.18 2.30 22.36
N PRO A 293 -1.65 2.85 23.46
CA PRO A 293 -1.59 2.14 24.72
C PRO A 293 -3.02 1.77 25.15
N GLU A 294 -3.19 0.59 25.77
CA GLU A 294 -4.47 0.24 26.38
C GLU A 294 -4.87 1.34 27.36
N ALA A 295 -6.09 1.88 27.18
CA ALA A 295 -6.65 2.83 28.13
C ALA A 295 -6.54 2.19 29.53
N PRO A 296 -6.10 2.94 30.56
CA PRO A 296 -6.02 2.39 31.91
C PRO A 296 -7.42 1.95 32.31
N THR A 297 -7.62 0.63 32.35
CA THR A 297 -8.86 0.04 32.86
C THR A 297 -9.07 0.61 34.25
N ALA A 298 -10.22 1.27 34.43
CA ALA A 298 -10.66 1.74 35.73
C ALA A 298 -10.49 0.59 36.74
N SER A 299 -9.59 0.79 37.70
CA SER A 299 -9.25 -0.05 38.84
C SER A 299 -10.31 -1.11 39.15
N MET A 300 -10.13 -2.33 38.64
CA MET A 300 -10.85 -3.49 39.17
C MET A 300 -10.15 -3.93 40.46
N ALA A 301 -10.93 -3.99 41.53
CA ALA A 301 -10.54 -4.60 42.78
C ALA A 301 -9.89 -5.98 42.53
N LYS A 302 -8.73 -6.18 43.17
CA LYS A 302 -7.93 -7.41 43.16
C LYS A 302 -8.78 -8.67 43.26
N ALA A 303 -8.60 -9.58 42.30
CA ALA A 303 -8.78 -11.01 42.50
C ALA A 303 -7.57 -11.77 41.89
N PRO A 304 -7.16 -12.91 42.47
CA PRO A 304 -5.78 -13.38 42.42
C PRO A 304 -5.44 -14.16 41.14
N VAL A 305 -4.16 -14.08 40.81
CA VAL A 305 -3.44 -14.77 39.74
C VAL A 305 -3.70 -16.29 39.76
N PRO A 306 -4.07 -16.91 38.62
CA PRO A 306 -3.70 -18.28 38.33
C PRO A 306 -2.47 -18.31 37.43
N THR A 307 -1.55 -19.15 37.86
CA THR A 307 -0.30 -19.59 37.25
C THR A 307 -0.38 -19.97 35.76
N ALA A 308 0.72 -19.64 35.08
CA ALA A 308 1.21 -20.12 33.79
C ALA A 308 0.46 -21.32 33.18
N ARG A 309 -0.18 -21.07 32.04
CA ARG A 309 -0.52 -22.10 31.06
C ARG A 309 -0.14 -21.58 29.68
N GLU A 310 0.66 -22.39 28.99
CA GLU A 310 1.10 -22.30 27.60
C GLU A 310 0.33 -21.31 26.71
N SER A 311 1.11 -20.44 26.05
CA SER A 311 0.69 -19.57 24.97
C SER A 311 0.02 -20.40 23.86
N ARG A 312 -1.31 -20.48 23.90
CA ARG A 312 -2.12 -20.79 22.71
C ARG A 312 -2.30 -19.48 21.98
N GLN A 313 -1.57 -19.37 20.88
CA GLN A 313 -1.79 -18.44 19.79
C GLN A 313 -3.30 -18.23 19.60
N ALA A 314 -3.77 -16.99 19.82
CA ALA A 314 -5.15 -16.63 19.56
C ALA A 314 -5.41 -16.82 18.06
N PRO A 315 -6.51 -17.48 17.65
CA PRO A 315 -6.82 -17.63 16.24
C PRO A 315 -7.11 -16.25 15.65
N ALA A 316 -6.59 -16.00 14.44
CA ALA A 316 -7.01 -14.87 13.61
C ALA A 316 -8.54 -14.79 13.56
N PRO A 317 -9.15 -13.58 13.45
CA PRO A 317 -10.60 -13.48 13.29
C PRO A 317 -11.01 -14.36 12.11
N ALA A 318 -11.88 -15.35 12.41
CA ALA A 318 -12.21 -16.41 11.48
C ALA A 318 -12.82 -15.81 10.20
N SER A 319 -12.23 -16.12 9.04
CA SER A 319 -12.91 -15.94 7.77
C SER A 319 -14.23 -16.71 7.82
N ILE A 320 -15.33 -16.08 7.42
CA ILE A 320 -16.60 -16.79 7.29
C ILE A 320 -16.48 -17.64 6.03
N SER A 321 -16.37 -18.95 6.20
CA SER A 321 -16.32 -19.89 5.08
C SER A 321 -17.71 -19.96 4.44
N ILE A 322 -17.84 -19.34 3.27
CA ILE A 322 -19.04 -19.42 2.44
C ILE A 322 -18.81 -20.53 1.41
N PRO A 323 -19.62 -21.60 1.39
CA PRO A 323 -19.45 -22.68 0.43
C PRO A 323 -19.44 -22.13 -1.00
N ASN A 324 -18.40 -22.51 -1.74
CA ASN A 324 -18.29 -22.30 -3.17
C ASN A 324 -18.56 -23.66 -3.83
N ALA A 325 -19.38 -23.71 -4.88
CA ALA A 325 -19.75 -24.96 -5.57
C ALA A 325 -18.55 -25.69 -6.21
N GLY A 326 -17.35 -25.11 -6.13
CA GLY A 326 -16.09 -25.63 -6.64
C GLY A 326 -15.57 -24.69 -7.71
N LYS A 327 -14.23 -24.58 -7.82
CA LYS A 327 -13.62 -23.79 -8.90
C LYS A 327 -14.10 -24.36 -10.24
N ASP A 328 -14.94 -23.59 -10.93
CA ASP A 328 -15.44 -23.77 -12.31
C ASP A 328 -16.77 -24.51 -12.50
N ALA A 329 -17.61 -24.64 -11.47
CA ALA A 329 -18.89 -25.32 -11.61
C ALA A 329 -19.93 -24.50 -12.41
N LEU A 330 -20.20 -23.24 -12.03
CA LEU A 330 -21.29 -22.44 -12.65
C LEU A 330 -20.79 -21.19 -13.37
N ILE A 331 -19.59 -20.70 -13.02
CA ILE A 331 -19.03 -19.44 -13.52
C ILE A 331 -17.50 -19.55 -13.71
N GLY A 332 -17.00 -18.93 -14.79
CA GLY A 332 -15.58 -18.81 -15.07
C GLY A 332 -14.87 -17.82 -14.13
N PRO A 333 -13.53 -17.71 -14.21
CA PRO A 333 -12.77 -16.78 -13.37
C PRO A 333 -13.28 -15.34 -13.51
N LEU A 334 -13.40 -14.63 -12.39
CA LEU A 334 -13.71 -13.19 -12.39
C LEU A 334 -12.42 -12.40 -12.61
N ARG A 335 -12.44 -11.43 -13.53
CA ARG A 335 -11.27 -10.65 -13.92
C ARG A 335 -11.61 -9.19 -14.13
N LEU A 336 -10.60 -8.33 -14.01
CA LEU A 336 -10.69 -6.95 -14.43
C LEU A 336 -10.14 -6.76 -15.84
N ALA A 337 -10.87 -5.99 -16.63
CA ALA A 337 -10.50 -5.62 -17.99
C ALA A 337 -10.66 -4.12 -18.22
N ALA A 338 -9.84 -3.59 -19.12
CA ALA A 338 -10.05 -2.26 -19.67
C ALA A 338 -11.17 -2.35 -20.73
N PRO A 339 -12.10 -1.38 -20.76
CA PRO A 339 -13.14 -1.34 -21.77
C PRO A 339 -12.54 -1.05 -23.15
N ALA A 340 -13.07 -1.71 -24.19
CA ALA A 340 -12.61 -1.53 -25.57
C ALA A 340 -13.17 -0.24 -26.19
N SER A 341 -14.27 0.29 -25.65
CA SER A 341 -14.88 1.55 -26.07
C SER A 341 -15.52 2.28 -24.90
N ALA A 342 -15.74 3.59 -25.04
CA ALA A 342 -16.46 4.38 -24.03
C ALA A 342 -17.92 3.91 -23.83
N ASP A 343 -18.48 3.17 -24.80
CA ASP A 343 -19.87 2.72 -24.79
C ASP A 343 -20.07 1.55 -23.83
N GLU A 344 -19.04 0.74 -23.59
CA GLU A 344 -19.06 -0.33 -22.58
C GLU A 344 -19.21 0.21 -21.15
N CYS A 345 -18.84 1.48 -20.92
CA CYS A 345 -19.06 2.16 -19.64
C CYS A 345 -20.47 2.77 -19.50
N ARG A 346 -21.22 2.89 -20.61
CA ARG A 346 -22.52 3.60 -20.67
C ARG A 346 -23.64 2.82 -19.97
N ASP A 347 -23.54 1.48 -19.95
CA ASP A 347 -24.51 0.54 -19.37
C ASP A 347 -24.39 0.36 -17.84
N GLY A 348 -23.49 1.10 -17.18
CA GLY A 348 -23.16 0.99 -15.76
C GLY A 348 -23.81 1.99 -14.83
N GLY A 349 -24.43 3.06 -15.34
CA GLY A 349 -24.96 4.13 -14.49
C GLY A 349 -23.98 5.20 -14.10
N PHE A 350 -22.78 5.14 -14.64
CA PHE A 350 -21.85 6.26 -14.66
C PHE A 350 -22.36 7.30 -15.67
N THR A 351 -23.49 7.94 -15.39
CA THR A 351 -23.97 9.07 -16.19
C THR A 351 -23.10 10.28 -15.86
N VAL A 352 -22.03 10.47 -16.62
CA VAL A 352 -21.34 11.76 -16.67
C VAL A 352 -22.22 12.69 -17.48
N ARG A 353 -23.00 13.55 -16.81
CA ARG A 353 -23.55 14.74 -17.46
C ARG A 353 -22.45 15.80 -17.49
N GLU A 354 -21.71 15.88 -18.59
CA GLU A 354 -21.34 17.12 -19.30
C GLU A 354 -20.10 17.00 -20.20
N ALA A 355 -20.09 17.88 -21.19
CA ALA A 355 -19.29 17.87 -22.40
C ALA A 355 -17.79 18.04 -22.16
N SER A 356 -16.99 17.07 -22.60
CA SER A 356 -15.56 17.25 -22.80
C SER A 356 -15.12 16.41 -24.00
N TYR A 357 -15.01 17.06 -25.16
CA TYR A 357 -14.49 16.49 -26.40
C TYR A 357 -12.99 16.13 -26.35
N LEU A 358 -12.36 16.15 -25.16
CA LEU A 358 -10.92 15.96 -24.95
C LEU A 358 -10.54 14.75 -24.08
N ALA A 359 -11.50 14.05 -23.46
CA ALA A 359 -11.21 12.88 -22.64
C ALA A 359 -10.99 11.62 -23.51
N ARG A 360 -9.73 11.36 -23.89
CA ARG A 360 -9.31 10.19 -24.70
C ARG A 360 -9.22 8.85 -23.95
N SER A 361 -9.72 8.75 -22.72
CA SER A 361 -9.65 7.50 -21.94
C SER A 361 -11.01 7.12 -21.36
N PRO A 362 -11.41 5.83 -21.45
CA PRO A 362 -12.62 5.37 -20.81
C PRO A 362 -12.52 5.50 -19.28
N ARG A 363 -13.61 5.98 -18.65
CA ARG A 363 -13.67 6.38 -17.24
C ARG A 363 -14.10 5.26 -16.29
N CYS A 364 -14.13 4.01 -16.75
CA CYS A 364 -14.56 2.84 -15.97
C CYS A 364 -13.62 1.65 -16.17
N SER A 365 -13.68 0.67 -15.27
CA SER A 365 -13.11 -0.68 -15.45
C SER A 365 -14.25 -1.68 -15.69
N LEU A 366 -13.96 -2.85 -16.25
CA LEU A 366 -14.95 -3.92 -16.45
C LEU A 366 -14.62 -5.14 -15.60
N LEU A 367 -15.60 -5.61 -14.81
CA LEU A 367 -15.61 -6.96 -14.28
C LEU A 367 -16.07 -7.93 -15.36
N GLN A 368 -15.23 -8.88 -15.72
CA GLN A 368 -15.48 -9.86 -16.76
C GLN A 368 -15.48 -11.27 -16.21
N THR A 369 -16.45 -12.05 -16.66
CA THR A 369 -16.56 -13.48 -16.36
C THR A 369 -17.38 -14.17 -17.46
N GLU A 370 -17.43 -15.49 -17.44
CA GLU A 370 -18.16 -16.30 -18.41
C GLU A 370 -19.15 -17.21 -17.66
N ALA A 371 -20.41 -17.21 -18.10
CA ALA A 371 -21.42 -18.10 -17.55
C ALA A 371 -21.20 -19.53 -18.08
N ARG A 372 -20.95 -20.51 -17.19
CA ARG A 372 -20.83 -21.92 -17.58
C ARG A 372 -22.15 -22.68 -17.58
N THR A 373 -23.23 -21.98 -17.25
CA THR A 373 -24.62 -22.46 -17.27
C THR A 373 -25.55 -21.25 -17.30
N ASP A 374 -26.78 -21.48 -17.74
CA ASP A 374 -27.86 -20.51 -17.61
C ASP A 374 -28.01 -20.11 -16.13
N SER A 375 -27.85 -18.81 -15.86
CA SER A 375 -27.72 -18.33 -14.49
C SER A 375 -28.13 -16.87 -14.31
N ILE A 376 -28.38 -16.53 -13.06
CA ILE A 376 -28.69 -15.19 -12.57
C ILE A 376 -27.52 -14.73 -11.72
N MET A 377 -26.94 -13.58 -12.07
CA MET A 377 -25.74 -13.05 -11.45
C MET A 377 -25.98 -11.74 -10.72
N PHE A 378 -25.29 -11.58 -9.60
CA PHE A 378 -25.27 -10.41 -8.75
C PHE A 378 -23.82 -9.97 -8.53
N PHE A 379 -23.57 -8.67 -8.58
CA PHE A 379 -22.24 -8.10 -8.38
C PHE A 379 -22.21 -7.29 -7.10
N LEU A 380 -21.22 -7.57 -6.26
CA LEU A 380 -20.96 -6.87 -5.01
C LEU A 380 -19.53 -6.33 -5.01
N GLU A 381 -19.29 -5.39 -4.12
CA GLU A 381 -17.97 -4.86 -3.85
C GLU A 381 -17.81 -4.76 -2.34
N HIS A 382 -16.75 -5.36 -1.82
CA HIS A 382 -16.24 -5.02 -0.51
C HIS A 382 -15.22 -3.91 -0.70
N GLN A 383 -15.62 -2.71 -0.31
CA GLN A 383 -14.83 -1.51 -0.47
C GLN A 383 -13.74 -1.53 0.60
N ALA A 384 -12.47 -1.42 0.22
CA ALA A 384 -11.37 -1.41 1.18
C ALA A 384 -11.66 -0.34 2.24
N ASN A 385 -11.74 -0.76 3.50
CA ASN A 385 -12.02 0.11 4.64
C ASN A 385 -13.40 0.81 4.63
N HIS A 386 -14.35 0.34 3.83
CA HIS A 386 -15.68 0.96 3.72
C HIS A 386 -16.83 -0.05 3.65
N GLY A 387 -16.55 -1.33 3.93
CA GLY A 387 -17.57 -2.37 4.08
C GLY A 387 -18.15 -2.90 2.77
N LEU A 388 -19.09 -3.84 2.91
CA LEU A 388 -19.71 -4.52 1.78
C LEU A 388 -20.91 -3.75 1.24
N VAL A 389 -20.93 -3.52 -0.08
CA VAL A 389 -22.02 -2.88 -0.81
C VAL A 389 -22.47 -3.76 -1.98
N ARG A 390 -23.71 -3.55 -2.44
CA ARG A 390 -24.18 -4.10 -3.71
C ARG A 390 -24.02 -3.07 -4.82
N LEU A 391 -23.65 -3.53 -6.02
CA LEU A 391 -23.45 -2.66 -7.17
C LEU A 391 -24.74 -2.45 -7.95
N ALA A 392 -25.10 -1.19 -8.21
CA ALA A 392 -26.29 -0.83 -8.97
C ALA A 392 -26.09 -0.94 -10.50
N GLY A 393 -27.20 -0.92 -11.24
CA GLY A 393 -27.17 -0.65 -12.68
C GLY A 393 -27.51 0.80 -13.03
N PRO A 394 -27.68 1.11 -14.33
CA PRO A 394 -27.78 2.48 -14.84
C PRO A 394 -28.98 3.29 -14.40
N ALA A 395 -29.98 2.62 -13.84
CA ALA A 395 -31.17 3.27 -13.32
C ALA A 395 -31.16 3.42 -11.79
N CYS A 396 -30.04 3.13 -11.10
CA CYS A 396 -29.87 3.23 -9.64
C CYS A 396 -31.14 2.81 -8.86
N ARG A 397 -31.68 1.63 -9.18
CA ARG A 397 -32.94 1.18 -8.58
C ARG A 397 -32.69 0.61 -7.20
N ASP A 398 -33.62 0.83 -6.28
CA ASP A 398 -33.56 0.32 -4.90
C ASP A 398 -33.43 -1.21 -4.82
N ARG A 399 -33.83 -1.97 -5.85
CA ARG A 399 -33.70 -3.44 -5.88
C ARG A 399 -32.42 -3.90 -6.54
N THR A 400 -31.83 -4.96 -5.98
CA THR A 400 -30.62 -5.59 -6.47
C THR A 400 -30.81 -6.00 -7.93
N ARG A 401 -29.88 -5.56 -8.78
CA ARG A 401 -29.91 -5.88 -10.19
C ARG A 401 -29.41 -7.30 -10.41
N ALA A 402 -30.31 -8.16 -10.89
CA ALA A 402 -29.98 -9.43 -11.47
C ALA A 402 -29.51 -9.26 -12.93
N ARG A 403 -28.41 -9.90 -13.31
CA ARG A 403 -28.03 -10.11 -14.72
C ARG A 403 -28.34 -11.55 -15.09
N ILE A 404 -29.12 -11.76 -16.15
CA ILE A 404 -29.38 -13.10 -16.66
C ILE A 404 -28.31 -13.37 -17.71
N ALA A 405 -27.65 -14.52 -17.62
CA ALA A 405 -26.67 -14.95 -18.60
C ALA A 405 -26.92 -16.39 -19.02
N ARG A 406 -26.68 -16.66 -20.30
CA ARG A 406 -26.80 -17.99 -20.89
C ARG A 406 -25.47 -18.73 -20.87
N PHE A 407 -25.52 -20.05 -20.99
CA PHE A 407 -24.33 -20.88 -21.19
C PHE A 407 -23.39 -20.30 -22.28
N GLY A 408 -22.12 -20.12 -21.93
CA GLY A 408 -21.07 -19.58 -22.81
C GLY A 408 -21.10 -18.06 -23.01
N GLU A 409 -22.02 -17.34 -22.35
CA GLU A 409 -22.11 -15.89 -22.45
C GLU A 409 -21.03 -15.22 -21.59
N SER A 410 -20.19 -14.41 -22.24
CA SER A 410 -19.26 -13.50 -21.56
C SER A 410 -20.02 -12.30 -21.02
N ILE A 411 -19.99 -12.12 -19.70
CA ILE A 411 -20.60 -10.98 -19.03
C ILE A 411 -19.53 -9.94 -18.73
N SER A 412 -19.83 -8.70 -19.09
CA SER A 412 -19.07 -7.53 -18.65
C SER A 412 -19.94 -6.65 -17.78
N PHE A 413 -19.49 -6.37 -16.56
CA PHE A 413 -20.13 -5.44 -15.64
C PHE A 413 -19.23 -4.23 -15.42
N PRO A 414 -19.65 -3.02 -15.82
CA PRO A 414 -18.87 -1.82 -15.61
C PRO A 414 -18.83 -1.42 -14.14
N ILE A 415 -17.65 -1.05 -13.65
CA ILE A 415 -17.39 -0.58 -12.29
C ILE A 415 -16.60 0.73 -12.32
N ALA A 416 -16.49 1.38 -11.15
CA ALA A 416 -15.64 2.55 -10.99
C ALA A 416 -14.21 2.24 -11.46
N LYS A 417 -13.54 3.23 -12.05
CA LYS A 417 -12.16 3.05 -12.53
C LYS A 417 -11.26 2.70 -11.35
N THR A 418 -10.67 1.51 -11.42
CA THR A 418 -9.69 1.03 -10.44
C THR A 418 -8.34 1.70 -10.68
N THR A 419 -7.69 2.19 -9.63
CA THR A 419 -6.32 2.74 -9.69
C THR A 419 -5.25 1.65 -9.59
N THR A 420 -5.62 0.49 -9.07
CA THR A 420 -4.76 -0.70 -8.97
C THR A 420 -4.49 -1.28 -10.36
N ALA A 421 -3.20 -1.43 -10.70
CA ALA A 421 -2.77 -1.96 -11.99
C ALA A 421 -3.31 -3.38 -12.22
N LYS A 422 -3.70 -3.69 -13.47
CA LYS A 422 -4.34 -4.97 -13.86
C LYS A 422 -3.63 -6.24 -13.36
N HIS A 423 -2.30 -6.18 -13.23
CA HIS A 423 -1.47 -7.32 -12.80
C HIS A 423 -1.48 -7.58 -11.29
N ASN A 424 -1.98 -6.63 -10.48
CA ASN A 424 -2.09 -6.78 -9.02
C ASN A 424 -3.42 -7.40 -8.59
N TRP A 425 -4.34 -7.58 -9.54
CA TRP A 425 -5.64 -8.19 -9.29
C TRP A 425 -5.57 -9.71 -9.41
N HIS A 426 -5.97 -10.40 -8.36
CA HIS A 426 -5.92 -11.86 -8.27
C HIS A 426 -7.25 -12.42 -7.78
N GLU A 427 -7.57 -13.63 -8.25
CA GLU A 427 -8.76 -14.33 -7.77
C GLU A 427 -8.57 -14.67 -6.29
N THR A 428 -9.55 -14.29 -5.47
CA THR A 428 -9.60 -14.66 -4.06
C THR A 428 -10.73 -15.66 -3.82
N PHE A 429 -10.54 -16.52 -2.82
CA PHE A 429 -11.42 -17.65 -2.52
C PHE A 429 -12.04 -17.55 -1.13
N ASP A 430 -11.95 -16.39 -0.49
CA ASP A 430 -12.47 -16.16 0.85
C ASP A 430 -13.31 -14.88 0.90
N TRP A 431 -14.32 -14.90 1.76
CA TRP A 431 -15.02 -13.68 2.20
C TRP A 431 -14.32 -13.15 3.45
N ARG A 432 -13.75 -11.96 3.33
CA ARG A 432 -13.11 -11.27 4.45
C ARG A 432 -14.07 -10.26 5.06
N LEU A 433 -14.01 -10.13 6.37
CA LEU A 433 -14.67 -9.02 7.08
C LEU A 433 -13.99 -7.69 6.73
N GLU A 434 -12.67 -7.73 6.57
CA GLU A 434 -11.80 -6.57 6.33
C GLU A 434 -10.74 -6.96 5.29
N PRO A 435 -10.97 -6.72 3.98
CA PRO A 435 -9.97 -6.89 2.96
C PRO A 435 -9.08 -5.64 2.86
N ASP A 436 -7.78 -5.87 2.65
CA ASP A 436 -6.76 -4.83 2.49
C ASP A 436 -6.89 -4.06 1.15
N LEU A 437 -7.66 -4.60 0.22
CA LEU A 437 -7.90 -4.10 -1.14
C LEU A 437 -9.40 -4.20 -1.47
N ASP A 438 -9.87 -3.36 -2.39
CA ASP A 438 -11.23 -3.46 -2.93
C ASP A 438 -11.42 -4.88 -3.47
N THR A 439 -12.43 -5.60 -3.01
CA THR A 439 -12.71 -6.96 -3.47
C THR A 439 -14.06 -7.01 -4.17
N TYR A 440 -14.06 -7.40 -5.43
CA TYR A 440 -15.30 -7.54 -6.20
C TYR A 440 -15.76 -8.98 -6.19
N TYR A 441 -17.07 -9.20 -5.98
CA TYR A 441 -17.67 -10.52 -5.97
C TYR A 441 -18.72 -10.63 -7.08
N ALA A 442 -18.71 -11.75 -7.78
CA ALA A 442 -19.79 -12.19 -8.65
C ALA A 442 -20.45 -13.41 -8.01
N VAL A 443 -21.72 -13.28 -7.62
CA VAL A 443 -22.54 -14.37 -7.06
C VAL A 443 -23.50 -14.85 -8.12
N VAL A 444 -23.51 -16.16 -8.37
CA VAL A 444 -24.23 -16.81 -9.47
C VAL A 444 -25.23 -17.81 -8.94
N VAL A 445 -26.43 -17.80 -9.50
CA VAL A 445 -27.54 -18.65 -9.08
C VAL A 445 -28.26 -19.26 -10.27
N THR A 446 -28.44 -20.58 -10.29
CA THR A 446 -29.09 -21.28 -11.43
C THR A 446 -30.59 -21.47 -11.26
N ASP A 447 -31.09 -21.51 -10.01
CA ASP A 447 -32.52 -21.62 -9.71
C ASP A 447 -33.17 -20.25 -9.44
N ALA A 448 -34.32 -20.00 -10.08
CA ALA A 448 -35.02 -18.72 -9.97
C ALA A 448 -35.59 -18.45 -8.57
N SER A 449 -35.99 -19.49 -7.82
CA SER A 449 -36.52 -19.35 -6.46
C SER A 449 -35.39 -19.02 -5.47
N VAL A 450 -34.23 -19.67 -5.61
CA VAL A 450 -33.01 -19.38 -4.86
C VAL A 450 -32.52 -17.98 -5.19
N ALA A 451 -32.52 -17.60 -6.47
CA ALA A 451 -32.08 -16.27 -6.91
C ALA A 451 -32.92 -15.16 -6.29
N ARG A 452 -34.23 -15.36 -6.12
CA ARG A 452 -35.11 -14.41 -5.42
C ARG A 452 -34.76 -14.29 -3.94
N ARG A 453 -34.46 -15.40 -3.26
CA ARG A 453 -34.03 -15.37 -1.85
C ARG A 453 -32.69 -14.65 -1.69
N ILE A 454 -31.74 -14.92 -2.59
CA ILE A 454 -30.44 -14.25 -2.62
C ILE A 454 -30.62 -12.76 -2.91
N ALA A 455 -31.39 -12.36 -3.92
CA ALA A 455 -31.67 -10.96 -4.21
C ALA A 455 -32.25 -10.20 -3.01
N ASN A 456 -33.23 -10.78 -2.31
CA ASN A 456 -33.80 -10.18 -1.10
C ASN A 456 -32.77 -10.05 0.03
N HIS A 457 -31.80 -10.95 0.13
CA HIS A 457 -30.71 -10.85 1.10
C HIS A 457 -29.69 -9.77 0.70
N MET A 458 -29.38 -9.68 -0.60
CA MET A 458 -28.53 -8.63 -1.16
C MET A 458 -29.15 -7.24 -1.00
N ASP A 459 -30.48 -7.11 -1.06
CA ASP A 459 -31.20 -5.84 -0.86
C ASP A 459 -30.97 -5.23 0.54
N LYS A 460 -30.51 -6.02 1.53
CA LYS A 460 -30.10 -5.52 2.84
C LYS A 460 -28.76 -4.79 2.82
N LEU A 461 -27.96 -4.95 1.75
CA LEU A 461 -26.72 -4.22 1.58
C LEU A 461 -27.00 -2.79 1.10
N PRO A 462 -26.22 -1.81 1.58
CA PRO A 462 -26.19 -0.47 1.00
C PRO A 462 -25.93 -0.54 -0.52
N LEU A 463 -26.62 0.31 -1.27
CA LEU A 463 -26.54 0.36 -2.72
C LEU A 463 -25.47 1.35 -3.17
N ARG A 464 -24.52 0.91 -3.99
CA ARG A 464 -23.55 1.79 -4.66
C ARG A 464 -24.00 2.09 -6.08
N CYS A 465 -24.43 3.33 -6.30
CA CYS A 465 -24.94 3.79 -7.61
C CYS A 465 -23.95 4.59 -8.47
N SER A 466 -22.88 5.08 -7.87
CA SER A 466 -21.91 5.94 -8.56
C SER A 466 -20.48 5.52 -8.21
N ALA A 467 -19.50 6.23 -8.78
CA ALA A 467 -18.09 6.02 -8.45
C ALA A 467 -17.74 6.44 -7.01
N ALA A 468 -18.64 7.15 -6.31
CA ALA A 468 -18.45 7.48 -4.90
C ALA A 468 -18.44 6.21 -4.05
N ILE A 469 -17.46 6.11 -3.15
CA ILE A 469 -17.46 5.10 -2.09
C ILE A 469 -18.59 5.45 -1.12
N ARG A 470 -19.31 4.44 -0.63
CA ARG A 470 -20.42 4.62 0.31
C ARG A 470 -20.14 3.78 1.56
N PRO A 471 -20.61 4.20 2.74
CA PRO A 471 -20.59 3.33 3.91
C PRO A 471 -21.35 2.05 3.58
N GLY A 472 -20.60 0.96 3.47
CA GLY A 472 -21.08 -0.38 3.33
C GLY A 472 -21.41 -0.97 4.69
N LEU A 473 -21.73 -2.25 4.65
CA LEU A 473 -22.05 -3.00 5.85
C LEU A 473 -20.72 -3.51 6.45
N GLU A 474 -20.47 -3.21 7.74
CA GLU A 474 -19.19 -3.43 8.45
C GLU A 474 -19.36 -4.21 9.77
N ASP A 475 -18.25 -4.64 10.38
CA ASP A 475 -18.17 -5.20 11.73
C ASP A 475 -19.18 -6.33 12.02
N ASP A 476 -19.88 -6.26 13.17
CA ASP A 476 -20.85 -7.25 13.62
C ASP A 476 -22.05 -7.35 12.68
N ALA A 477 -22.45 -6.23 12.05
CA ALA A 477 -23.49 -6.25 11.04
C ALA A 477 -23.03 -7.08 9.85
N LEU A 478 -21.77 -6.91 9.39
CA LEU A 478 -21.23 -7.64 8.25
C LEU A 478 -21.07 -9.10 8.56
N ARG A 479 -20.60 -9.41 9.77
CA ARG A 479 -20.50 -10.78 10.26
C ARG A 479 -21.87 -11.47 10.28
N ALA A 480 -22.91 -10.79 10.76
CA ALA A 480 -24.28 -11.32 10.75
C ALA A 480 -24.79 -11.51 9.32
N TRP A 481 -24.59 -10.52 8.45
CA TRP A 481 -25.02 -10.59 7.05
C TRP A 481 -24.34 -11.73 6.28
N LEU A 482 -23.03 -11.88 6.45
CA LEU A 482 -22.25 -12.96 5.83
C LEU A 482 -22.60 -14.32 6.42
N GLY A 483 -22.90 -14.41 7.72
CA GLY A 483 -23.39 -15.64 8.35
C GLY A 483 -24.73 -16.10 7.75
N ASP A 484 -25.67 -15.18 7.59
CA ASP A 484 -26.94 -15.44 6.90
C ASP A 484 -26.73 -15.85 5.44
N PHE A 485 -25.83 -15.16 4.74
CA PHE A 485 -25.51 -15.47 3.35
C PHE A 485 -24.86 -16.86 3.22
N ALA A 486 -23.94 -17.21 4.11
CA ALA A 486 -23.30 -18.52 4.18
C ALA A 486 -24.34 -19.63 4.36
N MET A 487 -25.33 -19.43 5.24
CA MET A 487 -26.43 -20.39 5.42
C MET A 487 -27.31 -20.53 4.16
N LEU A 488 -27.62 -19.42 3.48
CA LEU A 488 -28.39 -19.44 2.24
C LEU A 488 -27.65 -20.17 1.11
N ALA A 489 -26.35 -19.89 0.96
CA ALA A 489 -25.48 -20.55 -0.01
C ALA A 489 -25.32 -22.04 0.30
N ALA A 490 -25.05 -22.41 1.56
CA ALA A 490 -24.89 -23.79 1.99
C ALA A 490 -26.14 -24.65 1.73
N ARG A 491 -27.34 -24.11 2.00
CA ARG A 491 -28.62 -24.82 1.76
C ARG A 491 -28.94 -25.02 0.29
N SER A 492 -28.29 -24.26 -0.60
CA SER A 492 -28.54 -24.26 -2.04
C SER A 492 -27.24 -24.45 -2.82
N ALA A 493 -26.28 -25.20 -2.26
CA ALA A 493 -24.90 -25.27 -2.76
C ALA A 493 -24.78 -25.83 -4.20
N GLU A 494 -25.76 -26.62 -4.65
CA GLU A 494 -25.83 -27.11 -6.04
C GLU A 494 -26.26 -26.03 -7.04
N HIS A 495 -26.85 -24.94 -6.53
CA HIS A 495 -27.44 -23.85 -7.33
C HIS A 495 -26.71 -22.52 -7.16
N VAL A 496 -25.75 -22.42 -6.23
CA VAL A 496 -25.09 -21.15 -5.87
C VAL A 496 -23.59 -21.33 -5.98
N ASP A 497 -22.96 -20.44 -6.76
CA ASP A 497 -21.52 -20.33 -6.91
C ASP A 497 -21.12 -18.87 -6.82
N TRP A 498 -19.86 -18.59 -6.55
CA TRP A 498 -19.36 -17.22 -6.50
C TRP A 498 -17.87 -17.15 -6.82
N ARG A 499 -17.45 -16.01 -7.37
CA ARG A 499 -16.05 -15.70 -7.69
C ARG A 499 -15.70 -14.33 -7.15
N ALA A 500 -14.45 -14.15 -6.76
CA ALA A 500 -13.98 -12.87 -6.25
C ALA A 500 -12.63 -12.48 -6.85
N VAL A 501 -12.41 -11.19 -7.02
CA VAL A 501 -11.13 -10.62 -7.46
C VAL A 501 -10.77 -9.44 -6.55
N ALA A 502 -9.55 -9.45 -6.03
CA ALA A 502 -9.00 -8.45 -5.11
C ALA A 502 -7.63 -7.96 -5.60
#